data_AF-A0A1N6KNM4-F1
#
_entry.id   AF-A0A1N6KNM4-F1
#
_cell.length_a   1.000
_cell.length_b   1.000
_cell.length_c   1.000
_cell.angle_alpha   90.00
_cell.angle_beta   90.00
_cell.angle_gamma   90.00
#
_symmetry.space_group_name_H-M   'P 1'
#
loop_
_entity.id
_entity.type
_entity.pdbx_description
1 polymer ?
#
loop_
_entity_poly.entity_id
_entity_poly.type
_entity_poly.pdbx_seq_one_letter_code
_entity_poly.pdbx_strand_id
1 'polypeptide(L)'
;MIRALRVGLLLPVVAFAGFFAGGFRPSAQGQVLDDVVGEESDGQVLEVRQRFAVAESNFDQVVFGNVRTPAAALARLETLVKLKIDEVDRIARLTDAQKRKLELASRGDIKRYFDQVAEKRKAFQLVRNDQQQFAAFYQQLLPLRTALTQGQFFGAASIFAKTLRKTLDERQVLAYDNLDRQRRLLGQQARIGRILAILDNSVGLQASQRQQLLKLIVEETHPSKVSGTYDLYLVLFQLSRLPQDRIKPIFRDAQWQLVKTQLENAGRYESMLTKQGVLPIAPDAERWIVAVETDGSKPAPNPHEKHD
;
A
#
# COMPACT_ATOMS: atom_id res chain seq x y z
N MET A 1 2.20 -31.87 -35.08
CA MET A 1 0.86 -31.41 -34.64
C MET A 1 0.77 -31.58 -33.12
N ILE A 2 1.03 -30.53 -32.35
CA ILE A 2 0.89 -30.54 -30.88
C ILE A 2 -0.13 -29.46 -30.53
N ARG A 3 -1.29 -29.87 -30.00
CA ARG A 3 -2.36 -28.97 -29.57
C ARG A 3 -1.96 -28.34 -28.23
N ALA A 4 -1.72 -27.04 -28.23
CA ALA A 4 -1.52 -26.26 -27.01
C ALA A 4 -2.87 -26.10 -26.28
N LEU A 5 -2.97 -26.70 -25.10
CA LEU A 5 -4.09 -26.53 -24.18
C LEU A 5 -4.06 -25.09 -23.63
N ARG A 6 -4.95 -24.21 -24.11
CA ARG A 6 -5.15 -22.88 -23.52
C ARG A 6 -6.00 -23.01 -22.27
N VAL A 7 -5.35 -23.11 -21.12
CA VAL A 7 -5.99 -22.91 -19.81
C VAL A 7 -6.34 -21.43 -19.70
N GLY A 8 -7.63 -21.12 -19.82
CA GLY A 8 -8.17 -19.79 -19.53
C GLY A 8 -8.08 -19.51 -18.03
N LEU A 9 -6.95 -18.96 -17.60
CA LEU A 9 -6.79 -18.45 -16.25
C LEU A 9 -7.55 -17.12 -16.13
N LEU A 10 -8.81 -17.20 -15.71
CA LEU A 10 -9.53 -16.04 -15.17
C LEU A 10 -8.73 -15.53 -13.98
N LEU A 11 -8.19 -14.31 -14.10
CA LEU A 11 -7.70 -13.56 -12.94
C LEU A 11 -8.81 -13.60 -11.87
N PRO A 12 -8.52 -14.05 -10.63
CA PRO A 12 -9.45 -13.79 -9.56
C PRO A 12 -9.54 -12.27 -9.46
N VAL A 13 -10.70 -11.73 -9.84
CA VAL A 13 -11.16 -10.45 -9.31
C VAL A 13 -11.19 -10.69 -7.80
N VAL A 14 -10.11 -10.27 -7.12
CA VAL A 14 -10.08 -10.26 -5.67
C VAL A 14 -11.07 -9.18 -5.26
N ALA A 15 -12.35 -9.57 -5.20
CA ALA A 15 -13.37 -8.82 -4.51
C ALA A 15 -12.92 -8.74 -3.05
N PHE A 16 -12.21 -7.66 -2.72
CA PHE A 16 -11.94 -7.26 -1.35
C PHE A 16 -13.23 -6.68 -0.75
N ALA A 17 -14.30 -7.48 -0.78
CA ALA A 17 -15.53 -7.25 -0.07
C ALA A 17 -15.50 -8.18 1.15
N GLY A 18 -15.29 -7.60 2.34
CA GLY A 18 -15.70 -8.23 3.59
C GLY A 18 -14.74 -9.25 4.22
N PHE A 19 -13.53 -8.84 4.61
CA PHE A 19 -12.75 -9.58 5.61
C PHE A 19 -13.24 -9.37 7.06
N PHE A 20 -14.56 -9.16 7.23
CA PHE A 20 -15.27 -9.18 8.52
C PHE A 20 -16.31 -10.32 8.61
N ALA A 21 -16.37 -11.21 7.62
CA ALA A 21 -17.15 -12.45 7.72
C ALA A 21 -16.25 -13.67 8.02
N GLY A 22 -15.38 -13.55 9.00
CA GLY A 22 -14.66 -14.71 9.56
C GLY A 22 -15.53 -15.39 10.62
N GLY A 23 -16.51 -16.20 10.21
CA GLY A 23 -17.18 -17.14 11.14
C GLY A 23 -18.69 -17.36 11.01
N PHE A 24 -19.29 -17.44 9.81
CA PHE A 24 -20.55 -18.18 9.63
C PHE A 24 -20.52 -18.89 8.28
N ARG A 25 -20.21 -20.18 8.29
CA ARG A 25 -20.57 -21.08 7.19
C ARG A 25 -22.04 -21.46 7.42
N PRO A 26 -22.98 -21.16 6.52
CA PRO A 26 -24.22 -21.91 6.50
C PRO A 26 -23.86 -23.31 6.03
N SER A 27 -23.96 -24.28 6.93
CA SER A 27 -23.95 -25.68 6.56
C SER A 27 -25.11 -25.92 5.62
N ALA A 28 -24.83 -26.04 4.32
CA ALA A 28 -25.77 -26.59 3.36
C ALA A 28 -25.89 -28.10 3.64
N GLN A 29 -26.77 -28.46 4.58
CA GLN A 29 -27.27 -29.83 4.71
C GLN A 29 -28.38 -30.02 3.68
N GLY A 30 -28.15 -30.96 2.75
CA GLY A 30 -29.15 -31.39 1.78
C GLY A 30 -30.36 -31.99 2.49
N GLN A 31 -31.55 -31.55 2.09
CA GLN A 31 -32.83 -32.13 2.49
C GLN A 31 -32.99 -33.50 1.83
N VAL A 32 -33.10 -34.54 2.65
CA VAL A 32 -33.82 -35.76 2.32
C VAL A 32 -35.24 -35.55 2.81
N LEU A 33 -36.21 -35.62 1.90
CA LEU A 33 -37.65 -35.56 2.17
C LEU A 33 -38.09 -36.92 2.72
N ASP A 34 -38.49 -36.96 3.98
CA ASP A 34 -39.37 -38.01 4.52
C ASP A 34 -40.53 -37.34 5.26
N ASP A 35 -41.73 -37.63 4.77
CA ASP A 35 -43.04 -37.24 5.32
C ASP A 35 -43.21 -37.86 6.71
N VAL A 36 -43.15 -37.04 7.76
CA VAL A 36 -43.58 -37.42 9.10
C VAL A 36 -44.56 -36.37 9.60
N VAL A 37 -45.84 -36.74 9.61
CA VAL A 37 -46.93 -36.03 10.28
C VAL A 37 -46.69 -36.17 11.78
N GLY A 38 -46.17 -35.12 12.41
CA GLY A 38 -45.83 -35.06 13.83
C GLY A 38 -46.44 -33.84 14.51
N GLU A 39 -47.17 -34.11 15.57
CA GLU A 39 -47.91 -33.24 16.49
C GLU A 39 -47.27 -31.86 16.74
N GLU A 40 -48.13 -30.82 16.66
CA GLU A 40 -47.83 -29.44 17.02
C GLU A 40 -47.47 -29.32 18.51
N SER A 41 -46.18 -29.44 18.81
CA SER A 41 -45.62 -29.03 20.10
C SER A 41 -45.28 -27.55 20.04
N ASP A 42 -46.07 -26.73 20.75
CA ASP A 42 -45.90 -25.29 21.02
C ASP A 42 -44.62 -25.03 21.87
N GLY A 43 -43.48 -25.50 21.39
CA GLY A 43 -42.17 -25.26 21.98
C GLY A 43 -41.72 -23.84 21.65
N GLN A 44 -41.91 -22.91 22.59
CA GLN A 44 -41.27 -21.59 22.55
C GLN A 44 -39.76 -21.76 22.40
N VAL A 45 -39.26 -21.60 21.18
CA VAL A 45 -37.82 -21.55 20.89
C VAL A 45 -37.28 -20.27 21.51
N LEU A 46 -36.73 -20.38 22.72
CA LEU A 46 -35.97 -19.32 23.36
C LEU A 46 -34.76 -19.00 22.49
N GLU A 47 -34.89 -17.95 21.68
CA GLU A 47 -33.82 -17.47 20.81
C GLU A 47 -32.66 -17.00 21.69
N VAL A 48 -31.64 -17.84 21.83
CA VAL A 48 -30.41 -17.51 22.55
C VAL A 48 -29.67 -16.42 21.75
N ARG A 49 -30.00 -15.16 22.02
CA ARG A 49 -29.24 -14.01 21.51
C ARG A 49 -27.83 -14.10 22.05
N GLN A 50 -26.89 -14.51 21.20
CA GLN A 50 -25.47 -14.50 21.51
C GLN A 50 -25.08 -13.06 21.88
N ARG A 51 -24.68 -12.85 23.14
CA ARG A 51 -24.20 -11.54 23.60
C ARG A 51 -22.89 -11.25 22.91
N PHE A 52 -22.89 -10.25 22.03
CA PHE A 52 -21.67 -9.76 21.40
C PHE A 52 -20.75 -9.16 22.48
N ALA A 53 -19.54 -9.70 22.61
CA ALA A 53 -18.52 -9.17 23.50
C ALA A 53 -17.14 -9.36 22.86
N VAL A 54 -16.39 -8.27 22.70
CA VAL A 54 -15.03 -8.31 22.16
C VAL A 54 -14.02 -8.36 23.30
N ALA A 55 -13.16 -9.38 23.30
CA ALA A 55 -12.08 -9.52 24.27
C ALA A 55 -11.07 -8.37 24.17
N GLU A 56 -10.48 -7.97 25.30
CA GLU A 56 -9.49 -6.87 25.32
C GLU A 56 -8.23 -7.17 24.51
N SER A 57 -7.81 -8.43 24.44
CA SER A 57 -6.69 -8.87 23.60
C SER A 57 -6.91 -8.56 22.11
N ASN A 58 -8.16 -8.48 21.66
CA ASN A 58 -8.46 -8.13 20.27
C ASN A 58 -8.10 -6.67 19.98
N PHE A 59 -8.19 -5.76 20.97
CA PHE A 59 -7.76 -4.37 20.79
C PHE A 59 -6.28 -4.30 20.43
N ASP A 60 -5.45 -5.03 21.16
CA ASP A 60 -3.99 -5.05 20.94
C ASP A 60 -3.63 -5.66 19.59
N GLN A 61 -4.32 -6.72 19.19
CA GLN A 61 -4.13 -7.31 17.87
C GLN A 61 -4.50 -6.34 16.74
N VAL A 62 -5.56 -5.56 16.91
CA VAL A 62 -5.99 -4.57 15.90
C VAL A 62 -5.00 -3.42 15.80
N VAL A 63 -4.55 -2.87 16.93
CA VAL A 63 -3.65 -1.71 16.97
C VAL A 63 -2.22 -2.10 16.59
N PHE A 64 -1.68 -3.17 17.15
CA PHE A 64 -0.27 -3.56 16.99
C PHE A 64 -0.02 -4.60 15.90
N GLY A 65 -1.08 -5.17 15.31
CA GLY A 65 -0.96 -6.19 14.27
C GLY A 65 -0.19 -7.42 14.74
N ASN A 66 0.87 -7.78 14.01
CA ASN A 66 1.68 -8.97 14.29
C ASN A 66 2.50 -8.88 15.58
N VAL A 67 2.70 -7.66 16.11
CA VAL A 67 3.50 -7.44 17.32
C VAL A 67 2.70 -7.75 18.59
N ARG A 68 1.37 -7.67 18.52
CA ARG A 68 0.37 -8.09 19.52
C ARG A 68 0.46 -7.49 20.94
N THR A 69 1.55 -6.84 21.34
CA THR A 69 1.68 -6.26 22.69
C THR A 69 2.24 -4.82 22.66
N PRO A 70 1.88 -3.97 23.63
CA PRO A 70 2.44 -2.62 23.74
C PRO A 70 3.96 -2.60 23.89
N ALA A 71 4.51 -3.50 24.72
CA ALA A 71 5.96 -3.56 24.98
C ALA A 71 6.76 -3.93 23.72
N ALA A 72 6.30 -4.92 22.96
CA ALA A 72 6.96 -5.28 21.71
C ALA A 72 6.77 -4.19 20.63
N ALA A 73 5.65 -3.46 20.65
CA ALA A 73 5.43 -2.33 19.75
C ALA A 73 6.39 -1.17 20.07
N LEU A 74 6.62 -0.89 21.36
CA LEU A 74 7.61 0.10 21.81
C LEU A 74 9.02 -0.28 21.36
N ALA A 75 9.46 -1.50 21.63
CA ALA A 75 10.79 -1.97 21.22
C ALA A 75 10.99 -1.90 19.68
N ARG A 76 9.92 -2.22 18.92
CA ARG A 76 9.92 -2.06 17.45
C ARG A 76 10.07 -0.59 17.04
N LEU A 77 9.33 0.33 17.66
CA LEU A 77 9.41 1.75 17.36
C LEU A 77 10.79 2.31 17.70
N GLU A 78 11.37 1.94 18.83
CA GLU A 78 12.74 2.32 19.21
C GLU A 78 13.78 1.82 18.18
N THR A 79 13.63 0.59 17.71
CA THR A 79 14.47 0.04 16.64
C THR A 79 14.31 0.85 15.34
N LEU A 80 13.08 1.19 14.95
CA LEU A 80 12.80 2.00 13.76
C LEU A 80 13.38 3.41 13.87
N VAL A 81 13.33 4.02 15.06
CA VAL A 81 13.94 5.33 15.35
C VAL A 81 15.45 5.26 15.15
N LYS A 82 16.11 4.25 15.72
CA LYS A 82 17.56 4.07 15.55
C LYS A 82 17.93 3.91 14.09
N LEU A 83 17.26 3.01 13.37
CA LEU A 83 17.49 2.81 11.93
C LEU A 83 17.28 4.08 11.12
N LYS A 84 16.27 4.90 11.47
CA LYS A 84 15.99 6.16 10.79
C LYS A 84 17.07 7.21 11.04
N ILE A 85 17.58 7.30 12.27
CA ILE A 85 18.68 8.23 12.60
C ILE A 85 19.97 7.78 11.92
N ASP A 86 20.30 6.49 11.97
CA ASP A 86 21.49 5.92 11.32
C ASP A 86 21.46 6.11 9.79
N GLU A 87 20.26 6.01 9.20
CA GLU A 87 20.02 6.33 7.80
C GLU A 87 20.34 7.78 7.49
N VAL A 88 19.75 8.74 8.23
CA VAL A 88 20.00 10.17 8.05
C VAL A 88 21.48 10.48 8.24
N ASP A 89 22.11 9.92 9.27
CA ASP A 89 23.52 10.12 9.59
C ASP A 89 24.46 9.70 8.45
N ARG A 90 24.17 8.58 7.80
CA ARG A 90 24.98 8.10 6.68
C ARG A 90 25.04 9.09 5.51
N ILE A 91 23.98 9.86 5.32
CA ILE A 91 23.77 10.76 4.17
C ILE A 91 24.21 12.18 4.53
N ALA A 92 23.74 12.67 5.67
CA ALA A 92 23.91 14.04 6.11
C ALA A 92 25.13 14.22 7.04
N ARG A 93 25.75 13.15 7.53
CA ARG A 93 26.86 13.19 8.50
C ARG A 93 26.47 14.01 9.73
N LEU A 94 25.53 13.49 10.52
CA LEU A 94 24.97 14.20 11.65
C LEU A 94 26.00 14.36 12.77
N THR A 95 26.00 15.52 13.41
CA THR A 95 26.74 15.72 14.67
C THR A 95 26.03 15.03 15.83
N ASP A 96 26.74 14.77 16.93
CA ASP A 96 26.15 14.19 18.14
C ASP A 96 25.00 15.03 18.72
N ALA A 97 25.11 16.37 18.61
CA ALA A 97 24.06 17.28 19.02
C ALA A 97 22.80 17.12 18.16
N GLN A 98 22.96 16.98 16.84
CA GLN A 98 21.84 16.73 15.92
C GLN A 98 21.18 15.38 16.21
N LYS A 99 21.98 14.32 16.42
CA LYS A 99 21.48 12.97 16.78
C LYS A 99 20.64 13.00 18.06
N ARG A 100 21.15 13.58 19.14
CA ARG A 100 20.43 13.70 20.43
C ARG A 100 19.09 14.44 20.28
N LYS A 101 19.05 15.49 19.46
CA LYS A 101 17.83 16.26 19.20
C LYS A 101 16.79 15.44 18.43
N LEU A 102 17.23 14.65 17.45
CA LEU A 102 16.37 13.73 16.70
C LEU A 102 15.86 12.57 17.57
N GLU A 103 16.69 12.03 18.46
CA GLU A 103 16.27 11.03 19.45
C GLU A 103 15.19 11.57 20.38
N LEU A 104 15.37 12.78 20.92
CA LEU A 104 14.39 13.42 21.79
C LEU A 104 13.06 13.67 21.06
N ALA A 105 13.12 14.17 19.83
CA ALA A 105 11.93 14.36 18.99
C ALA A 105 11.20 13.03 18.74
N SER A 106 11.95 11.96 18.46
CA SER A 106 11.40 10.62 18.26
C SER A 106 10.70 10.07 19.51
N ARG A 107 11.30 10.26 20.70
CA ARG A 107 10.66 9.89 21.98
C ARG A 107 9.34 10.64 22.16
N GLY A 108 9.27 11.90 21.76
CA GLY A 108 8.03 12.68 21.72
C GLY A 108 6.96 12.06 20.83
N ASP A 109 7.31 11.63 19.62
CA ASP A 109 6.38 10.93 18.73
C ASP A 109 5.93 9.58 19.30
N ILE A 110 6.83 8.81 19.93
CA ILE A 110 6.49 7.52 20.56
C ILE A 110 5.49 7.75 21.69
N LYS A 111 5.76 8.72 22.56
CA LYS A 111 4.84 9.07 23.64
C LYS A 111 3.47 9.46 23.11
N ARG A 112 3.42 10.37 22.12
CA ARG A 112 2.16 10.82 21.51
C ARG A 112 1.36 9.65 20.93
N TYR A 113 2.03 8.71 20.28
CA TYR A 113 1.39 7.50 19.77
C TYR A 113 0.77 6.66 20.89
N PHE A 114 1.51 6.37 21.96
CA PHE A 114 0.99 5.59 23.09
C PHE A 114 -0.08 6.32 23.91
N ASP A 115 -0.02 7.65 24.01
CA ASP A 115 -1.09 8.46 24.59
C ASP A 115 -2.40 8.27 23.80
N GLN A 116 -2.34 8.32 22.47
CA GLN A 116 -3.50 8.07 21.60
C GLN A 116 -4.01 6.63 21.74
N VAL A 117 -3.12 5.64 21.83
CA VAL A 117 -3.51 4.24 22.06
C VAL A 117 -4.22 4.09 23.41
N ALA A 118 -3.73 4.73 24.47
CA ALA A 118 -4.34 4.69 25.79
C ALA A 118 -5.72 5.37 25.81
N GLU A 119 -5.86 6.50 25.13
CA GLU A 119 -7.16 7.17 24.94
C GLU A 119 -8.15 6.26 24.21
N LYS A 120 -7.74 5.67 23.07
CA LYS A 120 -8.58 4.74 22.31
C LYS A 120 -8.91 3.48 23.10
N ARG A 121 -8.01 2.98 23.96
CA ARG A 121 -8.31 1.83 24.83
C ARG A 121 -9.45 2.15 25.80
N LYS A 122 -9.48 3.34 26.39
CA LYS A 122 -10.58 3.77 27.27
C LYS A 122 -11.90 3.80 26.50
N ALA A 123 -11.91 4.37 25.30
CA ALA A 123 -13.09 4.39 24.44
C ALA A 123 -13.54 2.98 24.03
N PHE A 124 -12.60 2.07 23.76
CA PHE A 124 -12.89 0.67 23.43
C PHE A 124 -13.69 -0.04 24.55
N GLN A 125 -13.35 0.19 25.82
CA GLN A 125 -14.04 -0.42 26.95
C GLN A 125 -15.54 -0.06 27.01
N LEU A 126 -15.91 1.13 26.50
CA LEU A 126 -17.29 1.60 26.45
C LEU A 126 -18.10 0.95 25.31
N VAL A 127 -17.44 0.59 24.21
CA VAL A 127 -18.11 0.10 22.98
C VAL A 127 -17.99 -1.40 22.76
N ARG A 128 -17.13 -2.12 23.51
CA ARG A 128 -16.80 -3.54 23.25
C ARG A 128 -17.97 -4.53 23.35
N ASN A 129 -19.10 -4.13 23.94
CA ASN A 129 -20.31 -4.94 24.10
C ASN A 129 -21.43 -4.53 23.12
N ASP A 130 -21.20 -3.54 22.26
CA ASP A 130 -22.14 -3.05 21.25
C ASP A 130 -21.53 -3.24 19.86
N GLN A 131 -22.11 -4.12 19.06
CA GLN A 131 -21.60 -4.48 17.74
C GLN A 131 -21.58 -3.29 16.78
N GLN A 132 -22.62 -2.45 16.80
CA GLN A 132 -22.75 -1.31 15.90
C GLN A 132 -21.74 -0.22 16.26
N GLN A 133 -21.60 0.08 17.55
CA GLN A 133 -20.62 1.07 18.03
C GLN A 133 -19.19 0.57 17.83
N PHE A 134 -18.93 -0.72 18.06
CA PHE A 134 -17.62 -1.31 17.81
C PHE A 134 -17.21 -1.21 16.34
N ALA A 135 -18.14 -1.46 15.39
CA ALA A 135 -17.86 -1.35 13.97
C ALA A 135 -17.44 0.08 13.55
N ALA A 136 -18.11 1.11 14.07
CA ALA A 136 -17.74 2.50 13.84
C ALA A 136 -16.40 2.86 14.52
N PHE A 137 -16.19 2.38 15.74
CA PHE A 137 -14.96 2.60 16.50
C PHE A 137 -13.74 1.98 15.81
N TYR A 138 -13.89 0.81 15.17
CA TYR A 138 -12.81 0.12 14.47
C TYR A 138 -12.12 1.00 13.42
N GLN A 139 -12.89 1.83 12.70
CA GLN A 139 -12.34 2.76 11.70
C GLN A 139 -11.37 3.77 12.32
N GLN A 140 -11.59 4.15 13.59
CA GLN A 140 -10.72 5.07 14.31
C GLN A 140 -9.38 4.45 14.73
N LEU A 141 -9.27 3.11 14.75
CA LEU A 141 -8.04 2.41 15.08
C LEU A 141 -7.11 2.26 13.87
N LEU A 142 -7.66 2.36 12.64
CA LEU A 142 -6.89 2.17 11.41
C LEU A 142 -5.69 3.12 11.29
N PRO A 143 -5.78 4.43 11.63
CA PRO A 143 -4.63 5.33 11.58
C PRO A 143 -3.49 4.89 12.50
N LEU A 144 -3.78 4.40 13.71
CA LEU A 144 -2.76 3.92 14.66
C LEU A 144 -2.06 2.66 14.12
N ARG A 145 -2.85 1.71 13.63
CA ARG A 145 -2.31 0.50 12.99
C ARG A 145 -1.44 0.84 11.79
N THR A 146 -1.87 1.78 10.96
CA THR A 146 -1.18 2.22 9.74
C THR A 146 0.14 2.92 10.10
N ALA A 147 0.14 3.76 11.14
CA ALA A 147 1.34 4.42 11.65
C ALA A 147 2.46 3.42 11.98
N LEU A 148 2.12 2.32 12.66
CA LEU A 148 3.09 1.30 13.06
C LEU A 148 3.48 0.35 11.91
N THR A 149 2.51 -0.07 11.09
CA THR A 149 2.73 -1.14 10.08
C THR A 149 3.25 -0.62 8.75
N GLN A 150 2.86 0.60 8.34
CA GLN A 150 3.25 1.19 7.06
C GLN A 150 4.37 2.25 7.21
N GLY A 151 4.95 2.40 8.41
CA GLY A 151 6.04 3.34 8.65
C GLY A 151 5.61 4.82 8.59
N GLN A 152 4.32 5.12 8.60
CA GLN A 152 3.81 6.50 8.62
C GLN A 152 4.12 7.24 9.93
N PHE A 153 4.69 6.55 10.91
CA PHE A 153 5.21 7.12 12.16
C PHE A 153 6.14 8.32 11.94
N PHE A 154 6.96 8.31 10.88
CA PHE A 154 7.86 9.42 10.53
C PHE A 154 7.30 10.36 9.45
N GLY A 155 5.97 10.43 9.31
CA GLY A 155 5.33 11.31 8.33
C GLY A 155 5.60 12.80 8.56
N ALA A 156 5.22 13.66 7.61
CA ALA A 156 5.49 15.10 7.64
C ALA A 156 4.95 15.83 8.89
N ALA A 157 3.91 15.28 9.53
CA ALA A 157 3.32 15.82 10.77
C ALA A 157 4.03 15.35 12.06
N SER A 158 5.00 14.43 11.97
CA SER A 158 5.78 13.94 13.11
C SER A 158 6.68 15.04 13.69
N ILE A 159 6.91 14.98 15.00
CA ILE A 159 7.85 15.88 15.69
C ILE A 159 9.26 15.62 15.16
N PHE A 160 9.60 14.36 14.88
CA PHE A 160 10.83 13.95 14.23
C PHE A 160 11.04 14.64 12.89
N ALA A 161 10.10 14.54 11.95
CA ALA A 161 10.26 15.12 10.61
C ALA A 161 10.39 16.66 10.65
N LYS A 162 9.60 17.32 11.51
CA LYS A 162 9.72 18.77 11.75
C LYS A 162 11.07 19.14 12.35
N THR A 163 11.55 18.35 13.30
CA THR A 163 12.84 18.57 13.97
C THR A 163 13.99 18.35 13.01
N LEU A 164 13.94 17.31 12.18
CA LEU A 164 14.93 17.00 11.14
C LEU A 164 15.14 18.20 10.23
N ARG A 165 14.07 18.71 9.62
CA ARG A 165 14.13 19.89 8.73
C ARG A 165 14.75 21.13 9.39
N LYS A 166 14.55 21.30 10.70
CA LYS A 166 15.08 22.44 11.47
C LYS A 166 16.47 22.20 12.06
N THR A 167 16.99 20.98 11.96
CA THR A 167 18.23 20.57 12.63
C THR A 167 19.37 20.37 11.64
N LEU A 168 19.04 20.02 10.40
CA LEU A 168 19.99 19.94 9.30
C LEU A 168 20.39 21.35 8.84
N ASP A 169 21.66 21.52 8.47
CA ASP A 169 22.11 22.69 7.70
C ASP A 169 21.72 22.60 6.22
N GLU A 170 21.96 23.65 5.45
CA GLU A 170 21.57 23.71 4.03
C GLU A 170 22.16 22.58 3.18
N ARG A 171 23.44 22.25 3.40
CA ARG A 171 24.13 21.18 2.68
C ARG A 171 23.52 19.82 3.01
N GLN A 172 23.22 19.60 4.29
CA GLN A 172 22.59 18.38 4.79
C GLN A 172 21.16 18.22 4.26
N VAL A 173 20.38 19.31 4.22
CA VAL A 173 19.03 19.33 3.64
C VAL A 173 19.07 18.91 2.17
N LEU A 174 19.94 19.51 1.37
CA LEU A 174 20.08 19.17 -0.05
C LEU A 174 20.45 17.69 -0.25
N ALA A 175 21.39 17.16 0.53
CA ALA A 175 21.77 15.74 0.46
C ALA A 175 20.61 14.81 0.84
N TYR A 176 19.86 15.16 1.89
CA TYR A 176 18.71 14.39 2.34
C TYR A 176 17.57 14.40 1.31
N ASP A 177 17.23 15.57 0.77
CA ASP A 177 16.17 15.74 -0.22
C ASP A 177 16.50 15.01 -1.53
N ASN A 178 17.78 14.99 -1.94
CA ASN A 178 18.24 14.20 -3.07
C ASN A 178 17.99 12.70 -2.86
N LEU A 179 18.32 12.16 -1.70
CA LEU A 179 18.04 10.75 -1.42
C LEU A 179 16.55 10.47 -1.37
N ASP A 180 15.77 11.34 -0.73
CA ASP A 180 14.32 11.16 -0.61
C ASP A 180 13.66 11.18 -2.00
N ARG A 181 14.13 12.04 -2.92
CA ARG A 181 13.78 12.00 -4.34
C ARG A 181 14.14 10.67 -4.99
N GLN A 182 15.38 10.21 -4.86
CA GLN A 182 15.83 8.92 -5.42
C GLN A 182 14.98 7.75 -4.92
N ARG A 183 14.63 7.72 -3.64
CA ARG A 183 13.77 6.69 -3.06
C ARG A 183 12.35 6.72 -3.59
N ARG A 184 11.78 7.91 -3.74
CA ARG A 184 10.46 8.06 -4.38
C ARG A 184 10.50 7.48 -5.80
N LEU A 185 11.53 7.83 -6.58
CA LEU A 185 11.71 7.32 -7.93
C LEU A 185 11.85 5.79 -7.98
N LEU A 186 12.78 5.22 -7.20
CA LEU A 186 12.98 3.77 -7.13
C LEU A 186 11.73 3.03 -6.64
N GLY A 187 11.10 3.53 -5.58
CA GLY A 187 9.88 2.95 -5.04
C GLY A 187 8.73 2.98 -6.05
N GLN A 188 8.69 3.99 -6.92
CA GLN A 188 7.70 4.08 -7.98
C GLN A 188 8.03 3.18 -9.17
N GLN A 189 9.29 3.12 -9.60
CA GLN A 189 9.75 2.16 -10.61
C GLN A 189 9.42 0.72 -10.20
N ALA A 190 9.62 0.36 -8.93
CA ALA A 190 9.24 -0.93 -8.40
C ALA A 190 7.72 -1.19 -8.49
N ARG A 191 6.89 -0.17 -8.23
CA ARG A 191 5.43 -0.27 -8.38
C ARG A 191 5.03 -0.48 -9.83
N ILE A 192 5.59 0.29 -10.75
CA ILE A 192 5.33 0.12 -12.19
C ILE A 192 5.79 -1.26 -12.64
N GLY A 193 7.00 -1.68 -12.26
CA GLY A 193 7.52 -3.01 -12.56
C GLY A 193 6.61 -4.14 -12.10
N ARG A 194 6.03 -4.03 -10.88
CA ARG A 194 5.03 -4.98 -10.38
C ARG A 194 3.79 -5.03 -11.27
N ILE A 195 3.32 -3.89 -11.77
CA ILE A 195 2.14 -3.82 -12.65
C ILE A 195 2.44 -4.43 -14.00
N LEU A 196 3.61 -4.13 -14.55
CA LEU A 196 4.07 -4.74 -15.80
C LEU A 196 4.15 -6.26 -15.66
N ALA A 197 4.61 -6.78 -14.52
CA ALA A 197 4.62 -8.22 -14.25
C ALA A 197 3.19 -8.82 -14.20
N ILE A 198 2.22 -8.12 -13.60
CA ILE A 198 0.81 -8.55 -13.59
C ILE A 198 0.23 -8.56 -15.01
N LEU A 199 0.48 -7.51 -15.80
CA LEU A 199 0.06 -7.43 -17.20
C LEU A 199 0.71 -8.52 -18.04
N ASP A 200 2.02 -8.71 -17.88
CA ASP A 200 2.80 -9.75 -18.57
C ASP A 200 2.24 -11.14 -18.32
N ASN A 201 1.94 -11.49 -17.06
CA ASN A 201 1.29 -12.75 -16.72
C ASN A 201 -0.07 -12.94 -17.39
N SER A 202 -0.77 -11.85 -17.73
CA SER A 202 -2.10 -11.91 -18.37
C SER A 202 -2.07 -11.92 -19.91
N VAL A 203 -1.10 -11.26 -20.55
CA VAL A 203 -1.07 -11.09 -22.02
C VAL A 203 0.22 -11.58 -22.70
N GLY A 204 1.22 -12.02 -21.93
CA GLY A 204 2.52 -12.47 -22.42
C GLY A 204 3.31 -11.36 -23.12
N LEU A 205 3.80 -10.38 -22.36
CA LEU A 205 4.57 -9.26 -22.87
C LEU A 205 6.01 -9.65 -23.19
N GLN A 206 6.47 -9.26 -24.38
CA GLN A 206 7.89 -9.36 -24.73
C GLN A 206 8.71 -8.32 -23.96
N ALA A 207 10.02 -8.55 -23.84
CA ALA A 207 10.93 -7.62 -23.17
C ALA A 207 10.87 -6.20 -23.74
N SER A 208 10.83 -6.06 -25.08
CA SER A 208 10.71 -4.77 -25.76
C SER A 208 9.39 -4.06 -25.46
N GLN A 209 8.26 -4.80 -25.40
CA GLN A 209 6.95 -4.26 -25.05
C GLN A 209 6.93 -3.76 -23.61
N ARG A 210 7.53 -4.52 -22.67
CA ARG A 210 7.66 -4.10 -21.26
C ARG A 210 8.48 -2.81 -21.12
N GLN A 211 9.59 -2.69 -21.85
CA GLN A 211 10.42 -1.49 -21.83
C GLN A 211 9.68 -0.27 -22.42
N GLN A 212 8.99 -0.42 -23.55
CA GLN A 212 8.20 0.65 -24.15
C GLN A 212 7.07 1.10 -23.24
N LEU A 213 6.37 0.16 -22.59
CA LEU A 213 5.30 0.48 -21.65
C LEU A 213 5.82 1.14 -20.38
N LEU A 214 6.95 0.68 -19.83
CA LEU A 214 7.62 1.32 -18.71
C LEU A 214 7.96 2.78 -19.04
N LYS A 215 8.60 3.00 -20.18
CA LYS A 215 8.97 4.34 -20.67
C LYS A 215 7.73 5.23 -20.79
N LEU A 216 6.67 4.74 -21.44
CA LEU A 216 5.42 5.48 -21.60
C LEU A 216 4.78 5.83 -20.25
N ILE A 217 4.74 4.89 -19.30
CA ILE A 217 4.18 5.15 -17.96
C ILE A 217 5.01 6.21 -17.24
N VAL A 218 6.34 6.11 -17.27
CA VAL A 218 7.22 7.11 -16.63
C VAL A 218 7.08 8.48 -17.30
N GLU A 219 6.92 8.57 -18.62
CA GLU A 219 6.80 9.85 -19.33
C GLU A 219 5.46 10.54 -19.10
N GLU A 220 4.36 9.78 -19.06
CA GLU A 220 3.01 10.34 -19.15
C GLU A 220 2.21 10.32 -17.84
N THR A 221 2.65 9.58 -16.82
CA THR A 221 1.94 9.50 -15.54
C THR A 221 2.52 10.47 -14.51
N HIS A 222 2.08 10.41 -13.25
CA HIS A 222 2.68 11.22 -12.16
C HIS A 222 2.87 10.37 -10.90
N PRO A 223 3.93 10.62 -10.10
CA PRO A 223 4.04 10.05 -8.76
C PRO A 223 2.86 10.35 -7.87
N SER A 224 2.36 9.30 -7.22
CA SER A 224 1.50 9.48 -6.05
C SER A 224 2.30 10.13 -4.93
N LYS A 225 1.76 11.20 -4.34
CA LYS A 225 2.28 11.74 -3.07
C LYS A 225 2.05 10.75 -1.91
N VAL A 226 1.05 9.89 -2.03
CA VAL A 226 0.68 8.90 -1.00
C VAL A 226 1.05 7.51 -1.50
N SER A 227 1.95 6.85 -0.79
CA SER A 227 2.26 5.44 -1.04
C SER A 227 1.31 4.56 -0.23
N GLY A 228 0.84 3.45 -0.80
CA GLY A 228 -0.09 2.58 -0.08
C GLY A 228 -0.71 1.47 -0.91
N THR A 229 -1.71 0.80 -0.33
CA THR A 229 -2.39 -0.35 -0.94
C THR A 229 -3.04 -0.03 -2.29
N TYR A 230 -3.38 1.25 -2.54
CA TYR A 230 -4.03 1.69 -3.77
C TYR A 230 -3.07 2.06 -4.91
N ASP A 231 -1.76 1.94 -4.71
CA ASP A 231 -0.75 2.28 -5.73
C ASP A 231 -0.97 1.52 -7.05
N LEU A 232 -1.36 0.24 -6.97
CA LEU A 232 -1.69 -0.60 -8.13
C LEU A 232 -2.84 -0.01 -8.95
N TYR A 233 -3.93 0.35 -8.28
CA TYR A 233 -5.13 0.88 -8.93
C TYR A 233 -4.88 2.27 -9.52
N LEU A 234 -4.07 3.09 -8.84
CA LEU A 234 -3.72 4.41 -9.34
C LEU A 234 -2.97 4.35 -10.66
N VAL A 235 -1.94 3.51 -10.75
CA VAL A 235 -1.15 3.41 -12.00
C VAL A 235 -1.97 2.79 -13.12
N LEU A 236 -2.82 1.78 -12.85
CA LEU A 236 -3.76 1.26 -13.85
C LEU A 236 -4.75 2.32 -14.32
N PHE A 237 -5.28 3.14 -13.39
CA PHE A 237 -6.13 4.26 -13.71
C PHE A 237 -5.39 5.29 -14.57
N GLN A 238 -4.16 5.68 -14.21
CA GLN A 238 -3.35 6.60 -15.02
C GLN A 238 -3.08 6.02 -16.42
N LEU A 239 -2.77 4.72 -16.52
CA LEU A 239 -2.57 4.05 -17.80
C LEU A 239 -3.85 4.07 -18.65
N SER A 240 -5.03 3.94 -18.04
CA SER A 240 -6.32 4.04 -18.74
C SER A 240 -6.63 5.43 -19.30
N ARG A 241 -5.95 6.46 -18.78
CA ARG A 241 -6.09 7.86 -19.23
C ARG A 241 -5.11 8.25 -20.32
N LEU A 242 -4.15 7.40 -20.66
CA LEU A 242 -3.20 7.69 -21.73
C LEU A 242 -3.86 7.60 -23.11
N PRO A 243 -3.41 8.39 -24.10
CA PRO A 243 -3.94 8.30 -25.46
C PRO A 243 -3.79 6.89 -26.06
N GLN A 244 -4.87 6.34 -26.63
CA GLN A 244 -4.87 4.96 -27.14
C GLN A 244 -3.92 4.77 -28.32
N ASP A 245 -3.73 5.79 -29.14
CA ASP A 245 -2.79 5.82 -30.27
C ASP A 245 -1.33 5.69 -29.82
N ARG A 246 -1.01 6.05 -28.57
CA ARG A 246 0.31 5.85 -27.97
C ARG A 246 0.50 4.47 -27.34
N ILE A 247 -0.54 3.93 -26.71
CA ILE A 247 -0.47 2.63 -26.03
C ILE A 247 -0.58 1.48 -27.03
N LYS A 248 -1.57 1.53 -27.93
CA LYS A 248 -1.93 0.44 -28.84
C LYS A 248 -0.73 -0.10 -29.66
N PRO A 249 0.16 0.74 -30.23
CA PRO A 249 1.29 0.25 -31.04
C PRO A 249 2.28 -0.64 -30.28
N ILE A 250 2.29 -0.61 -28.95
CA ILE A 250 3.16 -1.45 -28.11
C ILE A 250 2.69 -2.91 -28.14
N PHE A 251 1.42 -3.16 -28.47
CA PHE A 251 0.79 -4.49 -28.36
C PHE A 251 0.43 -5.06 -29.73
N ARG A 252 0.45 -6.39 -29.83
CA ARG A 252 -0.21 -7.10 -30.94
C ARG A 252 -1.73 -6.98 -30.78
N ASP A 253 -2.49 -7.07 -31.86
CA ASP A 253 -3.95 -6.88 -31.83
C ASP A 253 -4.66 -7.75 -30.77
N ALA A 254 -4.29 -9.03 -30.67
CA ALA A 254 -4.87 -9.94 -29.67
C ALA A 254 -4.54 -9.52 -28.22
N GLN A 255 -3.30 -9.06 -27.97
CA GLN A 255 -2.90 -8.55 -26.65
C GLN A 255 -3.64 -7.23 -26.34
N TRP A 256 -3.76 -6.36 -27.34
CA TRP A 256 -4.43 -5.08 -27.20
C TRP A 256 -5.89 -5.23 -26.77
N GLN A 257 -6.64 -6.19 -27.32
CA GLN A 257 -8.04 -6.40 -26.89
C GLN A 257 -8.15 -6.76 -25.39
N LEU A 258 -7.22 -7.57 -24.89
CA LEU A 258 -7.18 -7.93 -23.47
C LEU A 258 -6.80 -6.74 -22.60
N VAL A 259 -5.75 -6.00 -22.98
CA VAL A 259 -5.30 -4.80 -22.25
C VAL A 259 -6.37 -3.73 -22.27
N LYS A 260 -6.99 -3.46 -23.42
CA LYS A 260 -8.07 -2.47 -23.58
C LYS A 260 -9.21 -2.75 -22.60
N THR A 261 -9.64 -4.00 -22.49
CA THR A 261 -10.70 -4.40 -21.53
C THR A 261 -10.28 -4.12 -20.08
N GLN A 262 -9.01 -4.38 -19.73
CA GLN A 262 -8.50 -4.05 -18.39
C GLN A 262 -8.44 -2.54 -18.14
N LEU A 263 -8.03 -1.75 -19.12
CA LEU A 263 -7.96 -0.28 -19.01
C LEU A 263 -9.36 0.36 -18.91
N GLU A 264 -10.33 -0.12 -19.68
CA GLU A 264 -11.74 0.30 -19.58
C GLU A 264 -12.29 0.04 -18.17
N ASN A 265 -11.95 -1.11 -17.57
CA ASN A 265 -12.31 -1.42 -16.18
C ASN A 265 -11.57 -0.52 -15.19
N ALA A 266 -10.30 -0.22 -15.44
CA ALA A 266 -9.50 0.64 -14.56
C ALA A 266 -10.01 2.08 -14.48
N GLY A 267 -10.70 2.58 -15.52
CA GLY A 267 -11.39 3.87 -15.48
C GLY A 267 -12.41 3.97 -14.34
N ARG A 268 -13.01 2.84 -13.92
CA ARG A 268 -13.96 2.79 -12.80
C ARG A 268 -13.32 3.00 -11.43
N TYR A 269 -11.99 2.94 -11.32
CA TYR A 269 -11.28 3.14 -10.06
C TYR A 269 -11.27 4.60 -9.60
N GLU A 270 -11.59 5.56 -10.47
CA GLU A 270 -11.56 7.00 -10.15
C GLU A 270 -12.38 7.33 -8.90
N SER A 271 -13.66 6.91 -8.85
CA SER A 271 -14.53 7.20 -7.71
C SER A 271 -13.97 6.63 -6.39
N MET A 272 -13.39 5.42 -6.44
CA MET A 272 -12.75 4.80 -5.29
C MET A 272 -11.50 5.58 -4.88
N LEU A 273 -10.60 5.88 -5.81
CA LEU A 273 -9.34 6.59 -5.55
C LEU A 273 -9.59 8.00 -4.99
N THR A 274 -10.61 8.70 -5.47
CA THR A 274 -11.04 10.00 -4.94
C THR A 274 -11.58 9.88 -3.52
N LYS A 275 -12.45 8.90 -3.25
CA LYS A 275 -12.96 8.65 -1.88
C LYS A 275 -11.85 8.30 -0.88
N GLN A 276 -10.77 7.68 -1.36
CA GLN A 276 -9.60 7.33 -0.55
C GLN A 276 -8.57 8.48 -0.45
N GLY A 277 -8.84 9.64 -1.06
CA GLY A 277 -7.94 10.80 -1.02
C GLY A 277 -6.63 10.61 -1.80
N VAL A 278 -6.58 9.63 -2.71
CA VAL A 278 -5.42 9.41 -3.61
C VAL A 278 -5.49 10.39 -4.79
N LEU A 279 -6.71 10.77 -5.19
CA LEU A 279 -6.99 11.80 -6.20
C LEU A 279 -7.61 13.05 -5.55
N PRO A 280 -7.46 14.24 -6.16
CA PRO A 280 -6.74 14.52 -7.41
C PRO A 280 -5.23 14.41 -7.24
N ILE A 281 -4.53 14.07 -8.32
CA ILE A 281 -3.09 14.25 -8.39
C ILE A 281 -2.88 15.77 -8.36
N ALA A 282 -2.21 16.27 -7.34
CA ALA A 282 -2.01 17.70 -7.19
C ALA A 282 -1.28 18.25 -8.44
N PRO A 283 -1.69 19.43 -8.97
CA PRO A 283 -1.14 19.96 -10.23
C PRO A 283 0.35 20.31 -10.14
N ASP A 284 0.89 20.44 -8.92
CA ASP A 284 2.31 20.62 -8.59
C ASP A 284 3.07 19.29 -8.45
N ALA A 285 2.45 18.13 -8.73
CA ALA A 285 3.17 16.87 -8.75
C ALA A 285 4.28 16.99 -9.78
N GLU A 286 5.54 17.02 -9.30
CA GLU A 286 6.72 17.06 -10.15
C GLU A 286 6.54 16.02 -11.27
N ARG A 287 6.48 16.51 -12.52
CA ARG A 287 6.59 15.62 -13.68
C ARG A 287 7.86 14.82 -13.50
N TRP A 288 7.83 13.58 -13.97
CA TRP A 288 8.96 12.68 -13.85
C TRP A 288 10.21 13.25 -14.51
N ILE A 289 11.09 13.86 -13.72
CA ILE A 289 12.46 14.14 -14.14
C ILE A 289 13.25 12.87 -13.85
N VAL A 290 12.87 11.78 -14.51
CA VAL A 290 13.76 10.63 -14.61
C VAL A 290 14.67 10.98 -15.76
N ALA A 291 15.95 11.20 -15.46
CA ALA A 291 16.98 10.97 -16.46
C ALA A 291 16.88 9.48 -16.79
N VAL A 292 15.98 9.13 -17.71
CA VAL A 292 16.01 7.82 -18.34
C VAL A 292 17.32 7.87 -19.07
N GLU A 293 18.35 7.26 -18.49
CA GLU A 293 19.57 6.97 -19.22
C GLU A 293 19.11 6.16 -20.43
N THR A 294 18.94 6.87 -21.54
CA THR A 294 18.62 6.27 -22.82
C THR A 294 19.87 5.49 -23.16
N ASP A 295 19.81 4.20 -22.85
CA ASP A 295 20.78 3.20 -23.25
C ASP A 295 21.18 3.48 -24.71
N GLY A 296 22.45 3.86 -24.87
CA GLY A 296 22.91 4.67 -26.00
C GLY A 296 24.14 5.53 -25.68
N SER A 297 24.55 5.64 -24.41
CA SER A 297 25.93 6.00 -24.08
C SER A 297 26.85 4.91 -24.62
N LYS A 298 27.28 5.13 -25.87
CA LYS A 298 28.34 4.45 -26.58
C LYS A 298 29.40 3.99 -25.56
N PRO A 299 29.76 2.69 -25.51
CA PRO A 299 30.80 2.24 -24.60
C PRO A 299 32.01 3.15 -24.80
N ALA A 300 32.56 3.66 -23.69
CA ALA A 300 33.76 4.49 -23.74
C ALA A 300 34.78 3.77 -24.64
N PRO A 301 35.36 4.46 -25.64
CA PRO A 301 36.27 3.83 -26.59
C PRO A 301 37.34 3.09 -25.80
N ASN A 302 37.53 1.81 -26.13
CA ASN A 302 38.48 0.97 -25.45
C ASN A 302 39.88 1.59 -25.63
N PRO A 303 40.58 1.99 -24.55
CA PRO A 303 41.87 2.69 -24.66
C PRO A 303 43.00 1.85 -25.30
N HIS A 304 42.72 0.59 -25.67
CA HIS A 304 43.66 -0.33 -26.27
C HIS A 304 43.46 -0.60 -27.76
N GLU A 305 42.52 0.06 -28.42
CA GLU A 305 42.38 -0.02 -29.89
C GLU A 305 43.42 0.92 -30.54
N LYS A 306 44.70 0.52 -30.49
CA LYS A 306 45.77 1.13 -31.28
C LYS A 306 45.66 0.59 -32.71
N HIS A 307 45.48 1.50 -33.66
CA HIS A 307 45.61 1.20 -35.09
C HIS A 307 47.06 0.82 -35.41
N ASP A 308 47.23 -0.40 -35.92
CA ASP A 308 48.32 -0.76 -36.84
C ASP A 308 47.96 -0.31 -38.27
#